data_AF-A0A967MYZ0-F1
#
_entry.id   AF-A0A967MYZ0-F1
#
_cell.length_a   1.000
_cell.length_b   1.000
_cell.length_c   1.000
_cell.angle_alpha   90.00
_cell.angle_beta   90.00
_cell.angle_gamma   90.00
#
_symmetry.space_group_name_H-M   'P 1'
#
loop_
_entity.id
_entity.type
_entity.pdbx_description
1 polymer ?
#
loop_
_entity_poly.entity_id
_entity_poly.type
_entity_poly.pdbx_seq_one_letter_code
_entity_poly.pdbx_strand_id
1 'polypeptide(L)'
;MADILDGLTPIRVLPKTIDAAWYNRIRVGLLRRKTPLRVAVAGHHGLEVILTDAAWLCVDATRDDQPILAWSRFDTAGRSALHEPVVCRLSLYHMHAGLIMGSALEALAGAEWHVVEG
;
A
#
# COMPACT_ATOMS: atom_id res chain seq x y z
N MET A 1 8.24 13.73 -8.93
CA MET A 1 7.03 13.21 -8.27
C MET A 1 7.25 13.36 -6.78
N ALA A 2 6.35 14.02 -6.07
CA ALA A 2 6.43 14.09 -4.61
C ALA A 2 6.37 12.65 -4.06
N ASP A 3 7.28 12.33 -3.14
CA ASP A 3 7.20 11.08 -2.39
C ASP A 3 5.95 11.17 -1.52
N ILE A 4 4.99 10.27 -1.71
CA ILE A 4 3.72 10.27 -0.94
C ILE A 4 3.95 10.07 0.56
N LEU A 5 5.17 9.72 0.97
CA LEU A 5 5.57 9.59 2.37
C LEU A 5 6.36 10.80 2.89
N ASP A 6 6.61 11.82 2.08
CA ASP A 6 7.36 12.99 2.50
C ASP A 6 6.66 13.73 3.64
N GLY A 7 7.43 14.18 4.63
CA GLY A 7 6.91 14.81 5.85
C GLY A 7 6.18 13.88 6.84
N LEU A 8 5.95 12.60 6.51
CA LEU A 8 5.28 11.66 7.42
C LEU A 8 6.27 11.01 8.40
N THR A 9 5.92 10.99 9.69
CA THR A 9 6.74 10.34 10.73
C THR A 9 6.01 9.12 11.30
N PRO A 10 6.50 7.89 11.07
CA PRO A 10 5.85 6.69 11.60
C PRO A 10 6.09 6.53 13.10
N ILE A 11 5.07 6.07 13.82
CA ILE A 11 5.17 5.64 15.22
C ILE A 11 6.05 4.39 15.31
N ARG A 12 5.93 3.49 14.33
CA ARG A 12 6.69 2.24 14.28
C ARG A 12 7.05 1.86 12.85
N VAL A 13 8.24 1.31 12.69
CA VAL A 13 8.71 0.72 11.42
C VAL A 13 9.10 -0.73 11.68
N LEU A 14 8.74 -1.63 10.78
CA LEU A 14 9.10 -3.05 10.86
C LEU A 14 9.33 -3.65 9.47
N PRO A 15 10.20 -4.68 9.36
CA PRO A 15 10.29 -5.47 8.14
C PRO A 15 9.00 -6.25 7.93
N LYS A 16 8.56 -6.38 6.68
CA LYS A 16 7.41 -7.22 6.30
C LYS A 16 7.69 -7.91 4.98
N THR A 17 7.19 -9.14 4.86
CA THR A 17 7.17 -9.88 3.61
C THR A 17 5.76 -9.87 3.04
N ILE A 18 5.63 -9.56 1.75
CA ILE A 18 4.39 -9.60 0.99
C ILE A 18 4.41 -10.84 0.10
N ASP A 19 3.29 -11.55 0.03
CA ASP A 19 3.12 -12.64 -0.90
C ASP A 19 3.33 -12.17 -2.35
N ALA A 20 4.06 -12.97 -3.13
CA ALA A 20 4.44 -12.62 -4.48
C ALA A 20 3.23 -12.38 -5.40
N ALA A 21 2.17 -13.18 -5.25
CA ALA A 21 0.97 -13.05 -6.07
C ALA A 21 0.25 -11.73 -5.76
N TRP A 22 0.15 -11.36 -4.49
CA TRP A 22 -0.42 -10.08 -4.08
C TRP A 22 0.38 -8.90 -4.62
N TYR A 23 1.70 -8.93 -4.43
CA TYR A 23 2.57 -7.88 -4.94
C TYR A 23 2.46 -7.72 -6.45
N ASN A 24 2.60 -8.82 -7.19
CA ASN A 24 2.60 -8.81 -8.65
C ASN A 24 1.26 -8.32 -9.21
N ARG A 25 0.11 -8.71 -8.62
CA ARG A 25 -1.21 -8.22 -9.05
C ARG A 25 -1.32 -6.71 -8.92
N ILE A 26 -0.91 -6.15 -7.77
CA ILE A 26 -0.94 -4.71 -7.54
C ILE A 26 0.01 -4.00 -8.51
N ARG A 27 1.22 -4.52 -8.73
CA ARG A 27 2.16 -3.95 -9.71
C ARG A 27 1.59 -3.95 -11.13
N VAL A 28 0.99 -5.04 -11.59
CA VAL A 28 0.36 -5.11 -12.91
C VAL A 28 -0.79 -4.10 -13.03
N GLY A 29 -1.58 -3.92 -11.96
CA GLY A 29 -2.62 -2.89 -11.91
C GLY A 29 -2.07 -1.46 -12.05
N LEU A 30 -0.92 -1.17 -11.42
CA LEU A 30 -0.24 0.13 -11.50
C LEU A 30 0.37 0.40 -12.87
N LEU A 31 1.03 -0.59 -13.49
CA LEU A 31 1.68 -0.44 -14.79
C LEU A 31 0.73 0.01 -15.91
N ARG A 32 -0.58 -0.19 -15.74
CA ARG A 32 -1.61 0.16 -16.73
C ARG A 32 -2.23 1.55 -16.49
N ARG A 33 -1.81 2.27 -15.45
CA ARG A 33 -2.46 3.50 -14.97
C ARG A 33 -1.41 4.58 -14.66
N LYS A 34 -1.83 5.85 -14.66
CA LYS A 34 -0.99 6.95 -14.18
C LYS A 34 -0.96 6.94 -12.65
N THR A 35 0.20 7.24 -12.08
CA THR A 35 0.42 7.34 -10.63
C THR A 35 0.65 8.80 -10.22
N PRO A 36 0.33 9.20 -8.96
CA PRO A 36 -0.28 8.38 -7.92
C PRO A 36 -1.73 7.99 -8.24
N LEU A 37 -2.13 6.78 -7.84
CA LEU A 37 -3.48 6.26 -8.02
C LEU A 37 -4.15 6.07 -6.66
N ARG A 38 -5.37 6.57 -6.51
CA ARG A 38 -6.14 6.41 -5.26
C ARG A 38 -7.21 5.34 -5.44
N VAL A 39 -7.25 4.38 -4.51
CA VAL A 39 -8.14 3.20 -4.58
C VAL A 39 -8.83 3.01 -3.25
N ALA A 40 -10.15 2.85 -3.28
CA ALA A 40 -10.93 2.50 -2.09
C ALA A 40 -10.60 1.08 -1.62
N VAL A 41 -10.46 0.89 -0.29
CA VAL A 41 -10.22 -0.43 0.29
C VAL A 41 -11.56 -1.15 0.48
N ALA A 42 -11.82 -2.15 -0.36
CA ALA A 42 -13.04 -2.95 -0.26
C ALA A 42 -13.18 -3.57 1.15
N GLY A 43 -14.38 -3.45 1.75
CA GLY A 43 -14.66 -3.94 3.10
C GLY A 43 -14.20 -3.02 4.24
N HIS A 44 -13.54 -1.89 3.93
CA HIS A 44 -13.09 -0.91 4.92
C HIS A 44 -13.59 0.49 4.56
N HIS A 45 -14.77 0.85 5.05
CA HIS A 45 -15.36 2.17 4.80
C HIS A 45 -14.42 3.30 5.24
N GLY A 46 -14.22 4.28 4.36
CA GLY A 46 -13.38 5.45 4.62
C GLY A 46 -11.88 5.21 4.45
N LEU A 47 -11.43 3.95 4.32
CA LEU A 47 -10.03 3.66 4.04
C LEU A 47 -9.76 3.65 2.54
N GLU A 48 -8.71 4.36 2.18
CA GLU A 48 -8.21 4.42 0.81
C GLU A 48 -6.71 4.18 0.80
N VAL A 49 -6.20 3.78 -0.37
CA VAL A 49 -4.76 3.58 -0.58
C VAL A 49 -4.30 4.41 -1.76
N ILE A 50 -3.33 5.27 -1.49
CA ILE A 50 -2.59 6.04 -2.48
C ILE A 50 -1.40 5.18 -2.93
N LEU A 51 -1.43 4.76 -4.19
CA LEU A 51 -0.47 3.85 -4.79
C LEU A 51 0.48 4.59 -5.72
N THR A 52 1.78 4.38 -5.50
CA THR A 52 2.86 4.73 -6.43
C THR A 52 3.74 3.51 -6.71
N ASP A 53 4.73 3.67 -7.56
CA ASP A 53 5.74 2.63 -7.78
C ASP A 53 6.61 2.36 -6.54
N ALA A 54 6.84 3.39 -5.72
CA ALA A 54 7.76 3.33 -4.59
C ALA A 54 7.08 2.99 -3.25
N ALA A 55 5.79 3.33 -3.11
CA ALA A 55 5.06 3.19 -1.85
C ALA A 55 3.55 3.05 -2.07
N TRP A 56 2.92 2.32 -1.15
CA TRP A 56 1.47 2.15 -1.03
C TRP A 56 1.04 2.67 0.36
N LEU A 57 0.42 3.85 0.40
CA LEU A 57 0.03 4.53 1.64
C LEU A 57 -1.47 4.35 1.87
N CYS A 58 -1.84 3.70 2.96
CA CYS A 58 -3.21 3.63 3.44
C CYS A 58 -3.52 4.85 4.30
N VAL A 59 -4.61 5.55 3.96
CA VAL A 59 -5.13 6.74 4.65
C VAL A 59 -6.57 6.50 5.09
N ASP A 60 -6.99 7.20 6.13
CA ASP A 60 -8.40 7.40 6.45
C ASP A 60 -8.89 8.69 5.77
N ALA A 61 -9.57 8.54 4.63
CA ALA A 61 -10.08 9.65 3.83
C ALA A 61 -11.20 10.43 4.53
N THR A 62 -11.80 9.87 5.59
CA THR A 62 -12.81 10.58 6.40
C THR A 62 -12.18 11.51 7.44
N ARG A 63 -10.85 11.47 7.58
CA ARG A 63 -10.09 12.22 8.58
C ARG A 63 -8.92 12.99 7.96
N ASP A 64 -9.22 13.75 6.90
CA ASP A 64 -8.23 14.61 6.22
C ASP A 64 -6.99 13.81 5.75
N ASP A 65 -7.24 12.67 5.12
CA ASP A 65 -6.22 11.72 4.67
C ASP A 65 -5.21 11.32 5.76
N GLN A 66 -5.70 11.16 7.01
CA GLN A 66 -4.86 10.74 8.13
C GLN A 66 -4.10 9.45 7.76
N PRO A 67 -2.76 9.45 7.80
CA PRO A 67 -1.98 8.28 7.43
C PRO A 67 -2.19 7.16 8.46
N ILE A 68 -2.43 5.95 7.99
CA ILE A 68 -2.64 4.76 8.82
C ILE A 68 -1.39 3.88 8.79
N LEU A 69 -0.99 3.45 7.59
CA LEU A 69 0.21 2.66 7.36
C LEU A 69 0.72 2.81 5.93
N ALA A 70 1.97 2.44 5.67
CA ALA A 70 2.51 2.36 4.32
C ALA A 70 3.42 1.15 4.12
N TRP A 71 3.27 0.50 2.97
CA TRP A 71 4.28 -0.41 2.41
C TRP A 71 5.21 0.39 1.50
N SER A 72 6.52 0.22 1.66
CA SER A 72 7.53 0.96 0.90
C SER A 72 8.82 0.16 0.81
N ARG A 73 9.80 0.67 0.04
CA ARG A 73 11.13 0.05 -0.08
C ARG A 73 11.04 -1.43 -0.49
N PHE A 74 10.24 -1.71 -1.52
CA PHE A 74 10.06 -3.07 -2.04
C PHE A 74 11.39 -3.60 -2.62
N ASP A 75 11.92 -4.66 -2.02
CA ASP A 75 13.10 -5.33 -2.54
C ASP A 75 12.69 -6.29 -3.67
N THR A 76 12.80 -5.78 -4.89
CA THR A 76 12.56 -6.57 -6.11
C THR A 76 13.84 -7.03 -6.78
N ALA A 77 14.98 -6.40 -6.48
CA ALA A 77 16.28 -6.74 -7.04
C ALA A 77 16.87 -8.01 -6.39
N GLY A 78 16.55 -8.27 -5.12
CA GLY A 78 16.96 -9.48 -4.42
C GLY A 78 16.21 -10.76 -4.83
N ARG A 79 15.27 -10.68 -5.77
CA ARG A 79 14.43 -11.83 -6.19
C ARG A 79 15.06 -12.54 -7.38
N SER A 80 15.19 -13.86 -7.28
CA SER A 80 15.61 -14.72 -8.38
C SER A 80 14.43 -15.11 -9.28
N ALA A 81 13.20 -15.07 -8.76
CA ALA A 81 11.99 -15.47 -9.48
C ALA A 81 10.72 -14.72 -9.04
N LEU A 82 9.72 -14.67 -9.94
CA LEU A 82 8.45 -13.95 -9.73
C LEU A 82 7.53 -14.54 -8.66
N HIS A 83 7.77 -15.77 -8.22
CA HIS A 83 6.99 -16.43 -7.16
C HIS A 83 7.58 -16.20 -5.76
N GLU A 84 8.79 -15.65 -5.67
CA GLU A 84 9.42 -15.37 -4.39
C GLU A 84 8.73 -14.18 -3.71
N PRO A 85 8.43 -14.26 -2.40
CA PRO A 85 7.85 -13.15 -1.66
C PRO A 85 8.71 -11.88 -1.72
N VAL A 86 8.07 -10.72 -1.55
CA VAL A 86 8.74 -9.42 -1.62
C VAL A 86 8.97 -8.88 -0.22
N VAL A 87 10.23 -8.70 0.17
CA VAL A 87 10.59 -7.99 1.40
C VAL A 87 10.33 -6.50 1.20
N CYS A 88 9.76 -5.86 2.22
CA CYS A 88 9.47 -4.44 2.21
C CYS A 88 9.54 -3.86 3.63
N ARG A 89 9.45 -2.53 3.71
CA ARG A 89 9.28 -1.79 4.95
C ARG A 89 7.80 -1.49 5.16
N LEU A 90 7.28 -1.86 6.34
CA LEU A 90 5.98 -1.43 6.82
C LEU A 90 6.15 -0.29 7.83
N SER A 91 5.60 0.88 7.52
CA SER A 91 5.53 2.04 8.41
C SER A 91 4.12 2.15 9.00
N LEU A 92 3.98 2.28 10.31
CA LEU A 92 2.71 2.46 11.01
C LEU A 92 2.63 3.89 11.55
N TYR A 93 1.59 4.62 11.15
CA TYR A 93 1.33 6.00 11.56
C TYR A 93 0.19 6.11 12.57
N HIS A 94 -0.63 5.05 12.68
CA HIS A 94 -1.72 4.96 13.64
C HIS A 94 -1.53 3.76 14.58
N MET A 95 -1.92 3.92 15.86
CA MET A 95 -1.73 2.90 16.91
C MET A 95 -2.43 1.56 16.62
N HIS A 96 -3.56 1.60 15.89
CA HIS A 96 -4.31 0.41 15.49
C HIS A 96 -4.04 -0.07 14.06
N ALA A 97 -3.04 0.51 13.38
CA ALA A 97 -2.72 0.19 12.00
C ALA A 97 -2.34 -1.30 11.78
N GLY A 98 -1.82 -1.97 12.81
CA GLY A 98 -1.51 -3.39 12.75
C GLY A 98 -2.72 -4.30 12.50
N LEU A 99 -3.95 -3.84 12.77
CA LEU A 99 -5.17 -4.64 12.60
C LEU A 99 -5.61 -4.75 11.13
N ILE A 100 -5.26 -3.76 10.30
CA ILE A 100 -5.75 -3.66 8.91
C ILE A 100 -4.70 -4.02 7.85
N MET A 101 -3.44 -4.26 8.24
CA MET A 101 -2.35 -4.52 7.29
C MET A 101 -2.55 -5.80 6.44
N GLY A 102 -3.30 -6.80 6.93
CA GLY A 102 -3.58 -8.01 6.18
C GLY A 102 -4.71 -7.79 5.20
N SER A 103 -5.86 -7.37 5.72
CA SER A 103 -7.10 -7.21 4.95
C SER A 103 -7.02 -6.09 3.91
N ALA A 104 -6.33 -4.98 4.20
CA ALA A 104 -6.15 -3.91 3.22
C ALA A 104 -5.30 -4.37 2.03
N LEU A 105 -4.27 -5.17 2.28
CA LEU A 105 -3.39 -5.70 1.23
C LEU A 105 -4.11 -6.77 0.40
N GLU A 106 -4.88 -7.64 1.05
CA GLU A 106 -5.74 -8.63 0.40
C GLU A 106 -6.79 -7.95 -0.48
N ALA A 107 -7.47 -6.91 0.03
CA ALA A 107 -8.45 -6.14 -0.73
C ALA A 107 -7.82 -5.51 -1.98
N LEU A 108 -6.64 -4.92 -1.87
CA LEU A 108 -5.91 -4.37 -3.04
C LEU A 108 -5.54 -5.43 -4.07
N ALA A 109 -5.19 -6.64 -3.62
CA ALA A 109 -4.77 -7.74 -4.50
C ALA A 109 -5.94 -8.55 -5.09
N GLY A 110 -7.11 -8.49 -4.45
CA GLY A 110 -8.29 -9.27 -4.81
C GLY A 110 -9.40 -8.48 -5.50
N ALA A 111 -9.44 -7.15 -5.38
CA ALA A 111 -10.54 -6.34 -5.90
C ALA A 111 -10.28 -5.79 -7.31
N GLU A 112 -11.37 -5.57 -8.06
CA GLU A 112 -11.37 -4.56 -9.11
C GLU A 112 -11.19 -3.18 -8.46
N TRP A 113 -10.20 -2.43 -8.90
CA TRP A 113 -9.90 -1.14 -8.30
C TRP A 113 -10.96 -0.11 -8.65
N HIS A 114 -11.73 0.29 -7.65
CA HIS A 114 -12.55 1.48 -7.70
C HIS A 114 -11.64 2.69 -7.47
N VAL A 115 -11.24 3.30 -8.58
CA VAL A 115 -10.44 4.52 -8.56
C VAL A 115 -11.31 5.64 -8.00
N VAL A 116 -10.83 6.29 -6.95
CA VAL A 116 -11.51 7.44 -6.37
C VAL A 116 -11.00 8.68 -7.11
N GLU A 117 -11.90 9.42 -7.74
CA GLU A 117 -11.59 10.74 -8.28
C GLU A 117 -11.39 11.69 -7.09
N GLY A 118 -10.17 12.21 -6.95
CA GLY A 118 -9.79 13.24 -5.98
C GLY A 118 -9.47 14.54 -6.70
#